data_AF-A0AAV5FE10-F1
#
_entry.id   AF-A0AAV5FE10-F1
#
_cell.length_a   1.000
_cell.length_b   1.000
_cell.length_c   1.000
_cell.angle_alpha   90.00
_cell.angle_beta   90.00
_cell.angle_gamma   90.00
#
_symmetry.space_group_name_H-M   'P 1'
#
loop_
_entity.id
_entity.type
_entity.pdbx_description
1 polymer ?
#
loop_
_entity_poly.entity_id
_entity_poly.type
_entity_poly.pdbx_seq_one_letter_code
_entity_poly.pdbx_strand_id
1 'polypeptide(L)'
;MRGRHLLNPLPLLLLTPKPPSRSLAFRARAAAHVHFPAAPRRRAPLDEPDDVGISRFASPAPGFRGALKQRYSDFIVHEVARDGALVRLTSFDLPNDGESGDDAGESDADADYSRALESFRLLCGDADCDALRGFLERVSEGGDGDASPIILSADADKAHRSEVHDFFKRNFKFFITDTVEHTDGIQKCIRVRMGSGPRGGRGRNRRDMDSLGWRDDKPFDSRGSTIWPYHLGKFLRFHLYKENKDTQEALGVIGKMLGVQPRSFGFAGTKDKRAITTQQVTLFKVHASRLAALNSKLAVDKFMPSGLLFLFRNVAAESDDVIKAAVDSLNKNGFINYYGLQRFGSGSVPTHLVGASLLRGEWRHAVHLILGRRVGAFFPLL
;
A
#
# COMPACT_ATOMS: atom_id res chain seq x y z
N MET A 1 5.84 64.05 11.05
CA MET A 1 6.17 64.17 9.62
C MET A 1 6.14 62.79 8.99
N ARG A 2 5.41 62.64 7.87
CA ARG A 2 5.59 61.70 6.73
C ARG A 2 5.92 60.23 7.05
N GLY A 3 5.25 59.21 6.52
CA GLY A 3 4.31 59.13 5.42
C GLY A 3 4.12 57.63 5.08
N ARG A 4 2.92 57.31 4.59
CA ARG A 4 2.56 56.01 3.99
C ARG A 4 3.38 55.79 2.73
N HIS A 5 3.74 54.53 2.41
CA HIS A 5 3.73 54.06 1.02
C HIS A 5 3.46 52.55 0.94
N LEU A 6 2.31 52.24 0.33
CA LEU A 6 1.98 50.98 -0.33
C LEU A 6 2.89 50.78 -1.54
N LEU A 7 3.32 49.55 -1.81
CA LEU A 7 3.73 49.13 -3.15
C LEU A 7 3.01 47.83 -3.52
N ASN A 8 2.32 47.92 -4.66
CA ASN A 8 1.55 46.88 -5.34
C ASN A 8 2.41 45.68 -5.77
N PRO A 9 1.80 44.50 -5.98
CA PRO A 9 2.45 43.37 -6.64
C PRO A 9 2.62 43.63 -8.14
N LEU A 10 3.81 43.33 -8.68
CA LEU A 10 4.07 43.29 -10.12
C LEU A 10 3.64 41.94 -10.73
N PRO A 11 3.26 41.92 -12.03
CA PRO A 11 2.43 40.88 -12.62
C PRO A 11 3.22 39.72 -13.24
N LEU A 12 2.53 38.58 -13.27
CA LEU A 12 2.92 37.30 -13.88
C LEU A 12 3.19 37.45 -15.39
N LEU A 13 4.41 37.14 -15.81
CA LEU A 13 4.82 37.06 -17.22
C LEU A 13 4.13 35.87 -17.92
N LEU A 14 3.16 36.17 -18.79
CA LEU A 14 2.61 35.26 -19.79
C LEU A 14 3.63 35.06 -20.91
N LEU A 15 4.31 33.91 -20.92
CA LEU A 15 5.08 33.44 -22.07
C LEU A 15 4.14 32.78 -23.08
N THR A 16 3.75 33.51 -24.13
CA THR A 16 3.18 32.92 -25.35
C THR A 16 4.31 32.63 -26.35
N PRO A 17 4.38 31.42 -26.95
CA PRO A 17 5.30 31.17 -28.04
C PRO A 17 4.79 31.80 -29.34
N LYS A 18 5.66 32.60 -29.96
CA LYS A 18 5.54 33.27 -31.26
C LYS A 18 5.39 32.24 -32.40
N PRO A 19 4.51 32.43 -33.40
CA PRO A 19 4.41 31.52 -34.53
C PRO A 19 5.53 31.80 -35.55
N PRO A 20 6.05 30.78 -36.25
CA PRO A 20 6.99 30.98 -37.34
C PRO A 20 6.28 31.50 -38.60
N SER A 21 6.86 32.54 -39.18
CA SER A 21 6.52 33.07 -40.48
C SER A 21 7.12 32.21 -41.60
N ARG A 22 6.28 31.79 -42.56
CA ARG A 22 6.59 31.76 -44.01
C ARG A 22 5.38 31.27 -44.81
N SER A 23 5.02 32.06 -45.80
CA SER A 23 3.99 31.75 -46.80
C SER A 23 4.54 30.80 -47.86
N LEU A 24 3.76 29.77 -48.17
CA LEU A 24 3.84 29.05 -49.45
C LEU A 24 2.40 28.86 -49.94
N ALA A 25 2.05 29.62 -50.97
CA ALA A 25 0.77 29.51 -51.64
C ALA A 25 0.74 28.23 -52.47
N PHE A 26 -0.19 27.32 -52.16
CA PHE A 26 -0.60 26.25 -53.05
C PHE A 26 -2.13 26.29 -53.18
N ARG A 27 -2.60 26.61 -54.40
CA ARG A 27 -4.02 26.48 -54.77
C ARG A 27 -4.40 24.99 -54.73
N ALA A 28 -5.31 24.61 -53.84
CA ALA A 28 -5.94 23.30 -53.85
C ALA A 28 -7.43 23.46 -54.24
N ARG A 29 -7.84 22.70 -55.27
CA ARG A 29 -9.20 22.58 -55.80
C ARG A 29 -10.17 22.08 -54.71
N ALA A 30 -11.40 22.58 -54.74
CA ALA A 30 -12.52 22.04 -53.98
C ALA A 30 -12.78 20.57 -54.37
N ALA A 31 -12.58 19.65 -53.42
CA ALA A 31 -13.01 18.27 -53.53
C ALA A 31 -14.35 18.12 -52.80
N ALA A 32 -15.36 17.61 -53.51
CA ALA A 32 -16.68 17.34 -52.97
C ALA A 32 -16.62 16.36 -51.78
N HIS A 33 -17.31 16.69 -50.69
CA HIS A 33 -17.52 15.79 -49.56
C HIS A 33 -18.37 14.59 -50.01
N VAL A 34 -17.74 13.44 -50.22
CA VAL A 34 -18.46 12.15 -50.31
C VAL A 34 -18.65 11.63 -48.89
N HIS A 35 -19.89 11.67 -48.42
CA HIS A 35 -20.29 11.12 -47.13
C HIS A 35 -20.44 9.59 -47.27
N PHE A 36 -19.50 8.82 -46.73
CA PHE A 36 -19.68 7.38 -46.56
C PHE A 36 -20.44 7.14 -45.25
N PRO A 37 -21.66 6.57 -45.27
CA PRO A 37 -22.34 6.22 -44.03
C PRO A 37 -21.57 5.09 -43.34
N ALA A 38 -21.16 5.34 -42.09
CA ALA A 38 -20.55 4.31 -41.25
C ALA A 38 -21.56 3.17 -41.04
N ALA A 39 -21.13 1.92 -41.25
CA ALA A 39 -21.94 0.74 -40.99
C ALA A 39 -22.49 0.76 -39.55
N PRO A 40 -23.74 0.30 -39.31
CA PRO A 40 -24.34 0.34 -37.98
C PRO A 40 -23.52 -0.54 -37.02
N ARG A 41 -22.90 0.10 -36.03
CA ARG A 41 -22.27 -0.60 -34.92
C ARG A 41 -23.36 -1.38 -34.17
N ARG A 42 -23.17 -2.70 -34.07
CA ARG A 42 -24.01 -3.60 -33.25
C ARG A 42 -23.92 -3.10 -31.79
N ARG A 43 -25.01 -2.53 -31.28
CA ARG A 43 -25.08 -1.89 -29.94
C ARG A 43 -24.97 -2.92 -28.83
N ALA A 44 -24.22 -2.61 -27.77
CA ALA A 44 -24.23 -3.43 -26.57
C ALA A 44 -25.50 -3.12 -25.75
N PRO A 45 -25.95 -4.03 -24.87
CA PRO A 45 -27.26 -3.91 -24.21
C PRO A 45 -27.41 -2.78 -23.18
N LEU A 46 -26.36 -1.98 -22.92
CA LEU A 46 -26.34 -0.86 -21.97
C LEU A 46 -25.31 0.19 -22.37
N ASP A 47 -25.42 0.72 -23.58
CA ASP A 47 -24.51 1.78 -24.02
C ASP A 47 -24.99 3.18 -23.59
N GLU A 48 -26.29 3.36 -23.27
CA GLU A 48 -26.88 4.66 -23.01
C GLU A 48 -27.35 4.86 -21.55
N PRO A 49 -27.24 6.07 -20.98
CA PRO A 49 -27.71 6.38 -19.61
C PRO A 49 -29.20 6.10 -19.39
N ASP A 50 -30.04 6.26 -20.41
CA ASP A 50 -31.48 6.06 -20.33
C ASP A 50 -31.86 4.60 -20.04
N ASP A 51 -31.06 3.63 -20.48
CA ASP A 51 -31.31 2.20 -20.27
C ASP A 51 -31.29 1.81 -18.78
N VAL A 52 -30.69 2.66 -17.93
CA VAL A 52 -30.60 2.48 -16.48
C VAL A 52 -31.29 3.60 -15.69
N GLY A 53 -32.18 4.36 -16.35
CA GLY A 53 -33.00 5.38 -15.72
C GLY A 53 -32.28 6.71 -15.43
N ILE A 54 -31.14 6.98 -16.08
CA ILE A 54 -30.42 8.25 -15.95
C ILE A 54 -30.89 9.19 -17.08
N SER A 55 -32.01 9.88 -16.87
CA SER A 55 -32.70 10.64 -17.93
C SER A 55 -32.99 12.11 -17.60
N ARG A 56 -32.60 12.58 -16.40
CA ARG A 56 -32.91 13.94 -15.92
C ARG A 56 -31.64 14.70 -15.51
N PHE A 57 -31.72 16.02 -15.60
CA PHE A 57 -30.68 16.96 -15.17
C PHE A 57 -31.21 17.86 -14.06
N ALA A 58 -30.33 18.26 -13.14
CA ALA A 58 -30.64 19.25 -12.10
C ALA A 58 -30.64 20.70 -12.63
N SER A 59 -29.95 20.93 -13.74
CA SER A 59 -29.78 22.25 -14.36
C SER A 59 -30.62 22.35 -15.63
N PRO A 60 -31.34 23.47 -15.86
CA PRO A 60 -31.95 23.77 -17.14
C PRO A 60 -30.98 24.42 -18.15
N ALA A 61 -29.73 24.71 -17.74
CA ALA A 61 -28.75 25.35 -18.61
C ALA A 61 -28.39 24.46 -19.83
N PRO A 62 -28.09 25.05 -21.00
CA PRO A 62 -27.67 24.30 -22.17
C PRO A 62 -26.42 23.45 -21.89
N GLY A 63 -26.41 22.23 -22.42
CA GLY A 63 -25.27 21.33 -22.33
C GLY A 63 -24.19 21.65 -23.36
N PHE A 64 -22.97 21.19 -23.08
CA PHE A 64 -21.86 21.22 -24.03
C PHE A 64 -21.18 19.84 -24.06
N ARG A 65 -20.35 19.59 -25.07
CA ARG A 65 -19.63 18.32 -25.22
C ARG A 65 -18.19 18.45 -24.76
N GLY A 66 -17.63 17.38 -24.22
CA GLY A 66 -16.22 17.28 -23.86
C GLY A 66 -15.82 15.85 -23.57
N ALA A 67 -14.54 15.54 -23.72
CA ALA A 67 -13.97 14.25 -23.40
C ALA A 67 -13.45 14.23 -21.95
N LEU A 68 -14.02 13.36 -21.12
CA LEU A 68 -13.56 13.09 -19.76
C LEU A 68 -12.60 11.90 -19.74
N LYS A 69 -11.59 11.92 -18.84
CA LYS A 69 -10.61 10.82 -18.66
C LYS A 69 -9.89 10.42 -19.96
N GLN A 70 -9.68 11.34 -20.90
CA GLN A 70 -8.95 11.02 -22.14
C GLN A 70 -7.54 10.51 -21.80
N ARG A 71 -6.84 11.18 -20.88
CA ARG A 71 -5.66 10.67 -20.17
C ARG A 71 -6.04 10.36 -18.72
N TYR A 72 -5.34 9.41 -18.08
CA TYR A 72 -5.57 9.11 -16.66
C TYR A 72 -5.19 10.30 -15.76
N SER A 73 -4.24 11.14 -16.20
CA SER A 73 -3.82 12.36 -15.53
C SER A 73 -4.82 13.51 -15.63
N ASP A 74 -5.86 13.38 -16.46
CA ASP A 74 -6.96 14.35 -16.53
C ASP A 74 -7.97 14.18 -15.37
N PHE A 75 -7.77 13.17 -14.51
CA PHE A 75 -8.68 12.83 -13.43
C PHE A 75 -7.89 12.52 -12.17
N ILE A 76 -7.82 13.48 -11.25
CA ILE A 76 -7.02 13.42 -10.03
C ILE A 76 -7.92 13.38 -8.82
N VAL A 77 -7.78 12.36 -7.99
CA VAL A 77 -8.62 12.12 -6.83
C VAL A 77 -7.76 12.10 -5.56
N HIS A 78 -8.07 12.97 -4.61
CA HIS A 78 -7.52 12.88 -3.25
C HIS A 78 -8.63 12.45 -2.30
N GLU A 79 -8.34 11.47 -1.46
CA GLU A 79 -9.23 11.10 -0.38
C GLU A 79 -9.38 12.27 0.61
N VAL A 80 -10.60 12.45 1.12
CA VAL A 80 -10.87 13.34 2.24
C VAL A 80 -10.83 12.48 3.51
N ALA A 81 -9.89 12.78 4.40
CA ALA A 81 -9.76 12.11 5.68
C ALA A 81 -10.92 12.48 6.63
N ARG A 82 -11.05 11.76 7.74
CA ARG A 82 -12.16 11.95 8.70
C ARG A 82 -12.19 13.34 9.34
N ASP A 83 -11.04 13.99 9.43
CA ASP A 83 -10.86 15.36 9.91
C ASP A 83 -11.14 16.41 8.81
N GLY A 84 -11.55 15.99 7.62
CA GLY A 84 -11.77 16.87 6.47
C GLY A 84 -10.50 17.21 5.68
N ALA A 85 -9.32 16.77 6.12
CA ALA A 85 -8.08 17.07 5.42
C ALA A 85 -7.97 16.28 4.10
N LEU A 86 -7.45 16.92 3.05
CA LEU A 86 -7.13 16.22 1.81
C LEU A 86 -5.85 15.39 1.98
N VAL A 87 -5.97 14.08 1.78
CA VAL A 87 -4.84 13.15 1.81
C VAL A 87 -3.92 13.46 0.64
N ARG A 88 -2.67 13.84 0.93
CA ARG A 88 -1.66 14.16 -0.07
C ARG A 88 -0.30 13.56 0.29
N LEU A 89 0.50 13.19 -0.71
CA LEU A 89 1.92 12.97 -0.49
C LEU A 89 2.58 14.32 -0.18
N THR A 90 3.01 14.48 1.06
CA THR A 90 3.64 15.72 1.56
C THR A 90 5.08 15.52 1.99
N SER A 91 5.43 14.31 2.43
CA SER A 91 6.77 13.96 2.90
C SER A 91 7.03 12.47 2.66
N PHE A 92 8.30 12.13 2.45
CA PHE A 92 8.82 10.76 2.43
C PHE A 92 9.71 10.47 3.66
N ASP A 93 9.77 11.41 4.59
CA ASP A 93 10.60 11.33 5.76
C ASP A 93 10.06 10.24 6.69
N LEU A 94 10.96 9.56 7.39
CA LEU A 94 10.57 8.62 8.40
C LEU A 94 10.00 9.39 9.60
N PRO A 95 9.00 8.82 10.31
CA PRO A 95 8.58 9.37 11.60
C PRO A 95 9.81 9.52 12.50
N ASN A 96 9.91 10.64 13.22
CA ASN A 96 10.82 10.73 14.35
C ASN A 96 10.29 9.75 15.41
N ASP A 97 10.85 8.55 15.42
CA ASP A 97 10.76 7.67 16.57
C ASP A 97 11.46 8.43 17.69
N GLY A 98 10.69 9.01 18.63
CA GLY A 98 11.25 9.80 19.72
C GLY A 98 12.40 9.05 20.37
N GLU A 99 13.54 9.73 20.46
CA GLU A 99 14.81 9.35 21.09
C GLU A 99 14.74 8.08 21.95
N SER A 100 15.38 7.01 21.49
CA SER A 100 16.13 6.14 22.40
C SER A 100 17.58 6.57 22.24
N GLY A 101 18.09 7.32 23.21
CA GLY A 101 19.51 7.61 23.30
C GLY A 101 20.27 6.31 23.51
N ASP A 102 20.75 5.72 22.41
CA ASP A 102 21.78 4.67 22.44
C ASP A 102 23.12 5.28 22.01
N ASP A 103 23.45 6.39 22.67
CA ASP A 103 24.82 6.91 22.75
C ASP A 103 25.06 7.39 24.20
N ALA A 104 24.85 6.45 25.12
CA ALA A 104 25.32 6.55 26.50
C ALA A 104 26.42 5.50 26.66
N GLY A 105 27.59 5.98 27.07
CA GLY A 105 28.86 5.26 26.96
C GLY A 105 28.92 3.93 27.72
N GLU A 106 29.95 3.18 27.37
CA GLU A 106 30.36 1.85 27.84
C GLU A 106 30.40 1.64 29.38
N SER A 107 30.11 2.65 30.20
CA SER A 107 30.23 2.58 31.66
C SER A 107 28.95 2.18 32.42
N ASP A 108 27.76 2.15 31.81
CA ASP A 108 26.47 1.89 32.51
C ASP A 108 25.81 0.53 32.14
N ALA A 109 26.22 -0.10 31.02
CA ALA A 109 25.66 -1.38 30.56
C ALA A 109 26.12 -2.59 31.41
N ASP A 110 27.31 -2.53 31.98
CA ASP A 110 27.93 -3.63 32.74
C ASP A 110 27.23 -3.88 34.09
N ALA A 111 26.72 -2.80 34.70
CA ALA A 111 25.93 -2.84 35.93
C ALA A 111 24.53 -3.46 35.72
N ASP A 112 23.92 -3.25 34.54
CA ASP A 112 22.58 -3.76 34.23
C ASP A 112 22.62 -5.26 33.86
N TYR A 113 23.66 -5.71 33.16
CA TYR A 113 23.87 -7.14 32.90
C TYR A 113 24.17 -7.94 34.16
N SER A 114 24.91 -7.37 35.11
CA SER A 114 25.21 -8.03 36.39
C SER A 114 23.93 -8.35 37.17
N ARG A 115 22.99 -7.41 37.28
CA ARG A 115 21.69 -7.61 37.94
C ARG A 115 20.78 -8.58 37.19
N ALA A 116 20.79 -8.51 35.85
CA ALA A 116 20.05 -9.44 35.01
C ALA A 116 20.56 -10.88 35.18
N LEU A 117 21.88 -11.08 35.22
CA LEU A 117 22.51 -12.40 35.43
C LEU A 117 22.17 -12.98 36.81
N GLU A 118 22.12 -12.16 37.87
CA GLU A 118 21.67 -12.62 39.19
C GLU A 118 20.20 -13.05 39.18
N SER A 119 19.34 -12.30 38.50
CA SER A 119 17.93 -12.66 38.35
C SER A 119 17.75 -13.94 37.53
N PHE A 120 18.59 -14.14 36.50
CA PHE A 120 18.61 -15.36 35.70
C PHE A 120 19.10 -16.56 36.50
N ARG A 121 20.13 -16.38 37.34
CA ARG A 121 20.65 -17.41 38.24
C ARG A 121 19.57 -17.90 39.20
N LEU A 122 18.75 -16.99 39.74
CA LEU A 122 17.62 -17.37 40.59
C LEU A 122 16.52 -18.12 39.82
N LEU A 123 16.35 -17.84 38.53
CA LEU A 123 15.35 -18.46 37.68
C LEU A 123 15.77 -19.85 37.18
N CYS A 124 16.99 -20.00 36.64
CA CYS A 124 17.45 -21.20 35.94
C CYS A 124 18.56 -21.97 36.67
N GLY A 125 19.10 -21.42 37.76
CA GLY A 125 20.21 -22.00 38.51
C GLY A 125 21.60 -21.66 37.95
N ASP A 126 22.61 -22.14 38.66
CA ASP A 126 24.01 -21.76 38.45
C ASP A 126 24.57 -22.22 37.10
N ALA A 127 24.28 -23.48 36.72
CA ALA A 127 24.80 -24.06 35.48
C ALA A 127 24.33 -23.31 34.22
N ASP A 128 23.05 -22.95 34.17
CA ASP A 128 22.49 -22.19 33.05
C ASP A 128 22.98 -20.74 33.04
N CYS A 129 23.15 -20.14 34.22
CA CYS A 129 23.71 -18.80 34.35
C CYS A 129 25.17 -18.74 33.87
N ASP A 130 25.98 -19.75 34.21
CA ASP A 130 27.36 -19.85 33.73
C ASP A 130 27.42 -20.06 32.22
N ALA A 131 26.51 -20.87 31.66
CA ALA A 131 26.39 -21.04 30.21
C ALA A 131 26.01 -19.74 29.49
N LEU A 132 25.11 -18.94 30.05
CA LEU A 132 24.73 -17.63 29.52
C LEU A 132 25.88 -16.62 29.62
N ARG A 133 26.60 -16.58 30.74
CA ARG A 133 27.77 -15.72 30.93
C ARG A 133 28.86 -16.02 29.90
N GLY A 134 29.25 -17.28 29.78
CA GLY A 134 30.23 -17.68 28.78
C GLY A 134 29.76 -17.43 27.33
N PHE A 135 28.45 -17.42 27.08
CA PHE A 135 27.91 -17.04 25.78
C PHE A 135 27.99 -15.54 25.52
N LEU A 136 27.71 -14.69 26.51
CA LEU A 136 27.87 -13.24 26.42
C LEU A 136 29.33 -12.86 26.15
N GLU A 137 30.28 -13.49 26.85
CA GLU A 137 31.72 -13.30 26.63
C GLU A 137 32.11 -13.64 25.19
N ARG A 138 31.69 -14.81 24.68
CA ARG A 138 31.94 -15.21 23.27
C ARG A 138 31.34 -14.24 22.25
N VAL A 139 30.17 -13.68 22.54
CA VAL A 139 29.50 -12.69 21.67
C VAL A 139 30.21 -11.34 21.71
N SER A 140 30.79 -10.95 22.84
CA SER A 140 31.60 -9.72 22.95
C SER A 140 32.97 -9.82 22.26
N GLU A 141 33.57 -11.02 22.24
CA GLU A 141 34.89 -11.26 21.62
C GLU A 141 34.82 -11.55 20.11
N GLY A 142 33.70 -12.11 19.63
CA GLY A 142 33.49 -12.49 18.23
C GLY A 142 32.41 -11.66 17.54
N GLY A 143 32.79 -10.78 16.61
CA GLY A 143 31.87 -9.91 15.88
C GLY A 143 30.67 -10.63 15.23
N ASP A 144 29.47 -10.31 15.73
CA ASP A 144 28.09 -10.39 15.20
C ASP A 144 27.66 -11.52 14.23
N GLY A 145 28.32 -12.69 14.21
CA GLY A 145 27.93 -13.71 13.22
C GLY A 145 28.22 -15.19 13.47
N ASP A 146 29.06 -15.58 14.44
CA ASP A 146 29.58 -16.96 14.48
C ASP A 146 29.51 -17.65 15.85
N ALA A 147 28.84 -17.05 16.84
CA ALA A 147 28.70 -17.66 18.16
C ALA A 147 27.68 -18.83 18.10
N SER A 148 28.17 -20.06 18.36
CA SER A 148 27.32 -21.26 18.45
C SER A 148 26.26 -21.11 19.54
N PRO A 149 25.01 -21.52 19.28
CA PRO A 149 23.91 -21.38 20.23
C PRO A 149 24.18 -22.16 21.52
N ILE A 150 23.62 -21.69 22.63
CA ILE A 150 23.61 -22.45 23.89
C ILE A 150 22.26 -23.14 24.07
N ILE A 151 22.29 -24.26 24.79
CA ILE A 151 21.10 -25.00 25.20
C ILE A 151 21.08 -24.97 26.73
N LEU A 152 19.99 -24.47 27.29
CA LEU A 152 19.76 -24.47 28.73
C LEU A 152 19.34 -25.86 29.20
N SER A 153 19.39 -26.06 30.51
CA SER A 153 19.02 -27.32 31.16
C SER A 153 17.62 -27.78 30.78
N ALA A 154 17.38 -29.09 30.87
CA ALA A 154 16.10 -29.69 30.56
C ALA A 154 15.00 -29.19 31.52
N ASP A 155 13.89 -28.75 30.95
CA ASP A 155 12.77 -28.16 31.65
C ASP A 155 11.46 -28.77 31.14
N ALA A 156 10.79 -29.53 32.00
CA ALA A 156 9.50 -30.15 31.69
C ALA A 156 8.32 -29.16 31.82
N ASP A 157 8.44 -28.09 32.62
CA ASP A 157 7.35 -27.16 32.88
C ASP A 157 7.22 -26.09 31.77
N LYS A 158 6.03 -26.02 31.18
CA LYS A 158 5.72 -25.03 30.14
C LYS A 158 5.64 -23.60 30.71
N ALA A 159 5.16 -23.44 31.94
CA ALA A 159 5.05 -22.13 32.58
C ALA A 159 6.45 -21.56 32.85
N HIS A 160 7.31 -22.35 33.47
CA HIS A 160 8.72 -22.00 33.68
C HIS A 160 9.45 -21.67 32.37
N ARG A 161 9.34 -22.52 31.33
CA ARG A 161 9.94 -22.18 30.01
C ARG A 161 9.44 -20.85 29.44
N SER A 162 8.17 -20.51 29.67
CA SER A 162 7.59 -19.25 29.20
C SER A 162 8.14 -18.05 29.97
N GLU A 163 8.39 -18.20 31.28
CA GLU A 163 9.05 -17.20 32.12
C GLU A 163 10.49 -16.96 31.69
N VAL A 164 11.24 -18.02 31.39
CA VAL A 164 12.60 -17.92 30.83
C VAL A 164 12.60 -17.21 29.47
N HIS A 165 11.66 -17.54 28.57
CA HIS A 165 11.52 -16.81 27.30
C HIS A 165 11.23 -15.32 27.52
N ASP A 166 10.40 -14.97 28.50
CA ASP A 166 10.08 -13.58 28.81
C ASP A 166 11.23 -12.84 29.49
N PHE A 167 12.04 -13.53 30.28
CA PHE A 167 13.29 -13.00 30.83
C PHE A 167 14.24 -12.53 29.71
N PHE A 168 14.51 -13.39 28.72
CA PHE A 168 15.36 -13.01 27.58
C PHE A 168 14.78 -11.84 26.78
N LYS A 169 13.45 -11.82 26.54
CA LYS A 169 12.80 -10.70 25.85
C LYS A 169 12.93 -9.36 26.57
N ARG A 170 12.97 -9.37 27.91
CA ARG A 170 13.06 -8.15 28.74
C ARG A 170 14.50 -7.67 28.85
N ASN A 171 15.43 -8.57 29.15
CA ASN A 171 16.77 -8.22 29.59
C ASN A 171 17.85 -8.38 28.50
N PHE A 172 17.63 -9.24 27.51
CA PHE A 172 18.62 -9.54 26.46
C PHE A 172 17.98 -9.54 25.07
N LYS A 173 17.56 -8.36 24.61
CA LYS A 173 16.73 -8.15 23.39
C LYS A 173 17.41 -8.62 22.10
N PHE A 174 18.72 -8.77 22.11
CA PHE A 174 19.53 -9.25 20.99
C PHE A 174 19.60 -10.78 20.93
N PHE A 175 19.12 -11.51 21.93
CA PHE A 175 18.98 -12.97 21.88
C PHE A 175 17.59 -13.39 21.40
N ILE A 176 17.55 -14.49 20.64
CA ILE A 176 16.32 -15.18 20.24
C ILE A 176 16.30 -16.54 20.91
N THR A 177 15.15 -16.91 21.45
CA THR A 177 14.94 -18.18 22.16
C THR A 177 13.85 -19.02 21.51
N ASP A 178 14.06 -20.34 21.39
CA ASP A 178 13.05 -21.33 21.01
C ASP A 178 13.06 -22.55 21.95
N THR A 179 11.92 -23.23 22.07
CA THR A 179 11.84 -24.49 22.82
C THR A 179 12.13 -25.66 21.88
N VAL A 180 13.13 -26.48 22.21
CA VAL A 180 13.52 -27.68 21.45
C VAL A 180 13.41 -28.94 22.31
N GLU A 181 13.46 -30.11 21.69
CA GLU A 181 13.52 -31.40 22.41
C GLU A 181 14.92 -31.61 22.97
N HIS A 182 15.00 -32.03 24.23
CA HIS A 182 16.24 -32.42 24.89
C HIS A 182 16.80 -33.70 24.26
N THR A 183 18.10 -33.97 24.45
CA THR A 183 18.81 -35.14 23.88
C THR A 183 18.15 -36.48 24.20
N ASP A 184 17.41 -36.52 25.31
CA ASP A 184 16.76 -37.74 25.81
C ASP A 184 15.40 -37.99 25.15
N GLY A 185 14.96 -37.10 24.24
CA GLY A 185 13.70 -37.23 23.48
C GLY A 185 12.41 -37.07 24.29
N ILE A 186 12.50 -36.92 25.61
CA ILE A 186 11.35 -36.86 26.53
C ILE A 186 11.14 -35.44 27.07
N GLN A 187 12.22 -34.78 27.48
CA GLN A 187 12.16 -33.43 28.06
C GLN A 187 12.35 -32.36 26.98
N LYS A 188 11.99 -31.11 27.31
CA LYS A 188 12.19 -29.94 26.45
C LYS A 188 13.24 -29.04 27.07
N CYS A 189 13.95 -28.28 26.26
CA CYS A 189 14.90 -27.28 26.74
C CYS A 189 14.76 -26.01 25.89
N ILE A 190 15.34 -24.91 26.39
CA ILE A 190 15.37 -23.64 25.67
C ILE A 190 16.73 -23.50 25.01
N ARG A 191 16.72 -23.25 23.71
CA ARG A 191 17.90 -22.91 22.94
C ARG A 191 17.95 -21.39 22.75
N VAL A 192 19.12 -20.80 22.99
CA VAL A 192 19.38 -19.36 22.92
C VAL A 192 20.40 -19.11 21.82
N ARG A 193 20.13 -18.14 20.93
CA ARG A 193 21.03 -17.76 19.85
C ARG A 193 21.07 -16.24 19.65
N MET A 194 22.12 -15.76 19.00
CA MET A 194 22.19 -14.37 18.58
C MET A 194 21.09 -14.06 17.55
N GLY A 195 20.41 -12.95 17.75
CA GLY A 195 19.42 -12.43 16.83
C GLY A 195 20.10 -11.80 15.63
N SER A 196 20.25 -12.57 14.55
CA SER A 196 20.62 -11.99 13.26
C SER A 196 19.55 -10.97 12.87
N GLY A 197 19.95 -9.71 12.63
CA GLY A 197 19.09 -8.72 11.97
C GLY A 197 18.48 -9.27 10.67
N PRO A 198 17.47 -8.61 10.07
CA PRO A 198 16.65 -9.17 8.99
C PRO A 198 17.45 -9.41 7.70
N ARG A 199 18.23 -10.49 7.65
CA ARG A 199 18.82 -11.05 6.44
C ARG A 199 17.83 -12.04 5.88
N GLY A 200 17.30 -11.70 4.72
CA GLY A 200 16.44 -12.57 3.92
C GLY A 200 17.10 -13.92 3.71
N GLY A 201 16.35 -14.99 3.97
CA GLY A 201 16.83 -16.35 3.87
C GLY A 201 17.39 -16.66 2.48
N ARG A 202 18.67 -17.01 2.46
CA ARG A 202 19.23 -18.01 1.54
C ARG A 202 20.09 -18.93 2.41
N GLY A 203 19.50 -20.03 2.87
CA GLY A 203 20.26 -21.12 3.48
C GLY A 203 21.26 -21.65 2.45
N ARG A 204 22.56 -21.42 2.71
CA ARG A 204 23.62 -22.21 2.10
C ARG A 204 23.81 -23.42 3.01
N ASN A 205 23.45 -24.60 2.53
CA ASN A 205 23.87 -25.85 3.14
C ASN A 205 25.40 -25.92 3.07
N ARG A 206 26.09 -25.66 4.18
CA ARG A 206 27.42 -26.23 4.41
C ARG A 206 27.20 -27.60 5.03
N ARG A 207 27.52 -28.64 4.27
CA ARG A 207 27.79 -29.96 4.84
C ARG A 207 29.22 -29.89 5.34
N ASP A 208 29.40 -29.66 6.63
CA ASP A 208 30.65 -29.98 7.29
C ASP A 208 30.40 -31.19 8.19
N MET A 209 31.10 -32.25 7.83
CA MET A 209 31.09 -33.56 8.45
C MET A 209 32.24 -33.57 9.46
N ASP A 210 31.93 -33.34 10.74
CA ASP A 210 32.61 -33.95 11.90
C ASP A 210 32.25 -33.19 13.18
N SER A 211 31.30 -33.72 13.95
CA SER A 211 31.35 -33.77 15.42
C SER A 211 30.11 -34.53 15.94
N LEU A 212 30.32 -35.37 16.95
CA LEU A 212 29.31 -36.14 17.69
C LEU A 212 28.41 -35.23 18.56
N GLY A 213 27.78 -34.22 17.95
CA GLY A 213 26.88 -33.26 18.59
C GLY A 213 25.57 -33.16 17.82
N TRP A 214 24.49 -32.93 18.55
CA TRP A 214 23.14 -32.54 18.15
C TRP A 214 22.94 -32.26 16.64
N ARG A 215 22.04 -33.01 15.97
CA ARG A 215 21.68 -32.78 14.56
C ARG A 215 21.12 -31.36 14.38
N ASP A 216 21.93 -30.47 13.81
CA ASP A 216 21.62 -29.06 13.50
C ASP A 216 20.57 -28.88 12.37
N ASP A 217 19.82 -29.93 12.04
CA ASP A 217 18.92 -29.99 10.88
C ASP A 217 17.49 -29.49 11.19
N LYS A 218 17.12 -29.24 12.45
CA LYS A 218 15.77 -28.75 12.81
C LYS A 218 15.66 -27.23 12.61
N PRO A 219 14.83 -26.74 11.65
CA PRO A 219 14.67 -25.31 11.39
C PRO A 219 14.12 -24.56 12.61
N PHE A 220 14.71 -23.41 12.91
CA PHE A 220 14.30 -22.54 14.02
C PHE A 220 12.84 -22.06 13.86
N ASP A 221 12.02 -22.19 14.92
CA ASP A 221 10.63 -21.71 14.91
C ASP A 221 10.55 -20.19 15.19
N SER A 222 10.59 -19.39 14.12
CA SER A 222 10.55 -17.93 14.19
C SER A 222 9.14 -17.34 14.34
N ARG A 223 8.08 -18.17 14.47
CA ARG A 223 6.68 -17.71 14.50
C ARG A 223 6.33 -16.83 15.70
N GLY A 224 7.15 -16.82 16.74
CA GLY A 224 7.03 -15.91 17.90
C GLY A 224 8.00 -14.72 17.91
N SER A 225 8.89 -14.61 16.91
CA SER A 225 10.08 -13.73 16.96
C SER A 225 9.86 -12.30 16.46
N THR A 226 8.65 -11.90 16.03
CA THR A 226 8.41 -10.49 15.66
C THR A 226 8.15 -9.68 16.93
N ILE A 227 9.25 -9.38 17.64
CA ILE A 227 9.27 -8.36 18.70
C ILE A 227 8.85 -7.04 18.03
N TRP A 228 7.57 -6.71 18.15
CA TRP A 228 7.06 -5.40 17.75
C TRP A 228 7.21 -4.49 18.97
N PRO A 229 7.94 -3.37 18.89
CA PRO A 229 8.17 -2.54 20.05
C PRO A 229 6.85 -2.09 20.68
N TYR A 230 6.70 -2.26 21.99
CA TYR A 230 5.46 -1.92 22.69
C TYR A 230 5.12 -0.43 22.63
N HIS A 231 6.14 0.43 22.50
CA HIS A 231 5.97 1.87 22.33
C HIS A 231 5.48 2.26 20.93
N LEU A 232 5.62 1.37 19.93
CA LEU A 232 5.13 1.63 18.58
C LEU A 232 3.69 1.16 18.41
N GLY A 233 2.86 2.02 17.84
CA GLY A 233 1.52 1.66 17.39
C GLY A 233 1.54 0.47 16.42
N LYS A 234 0.58 -0.45 16.55
CA LYS A 234 0.53 -1.69 15.73
C LYS A 234 0.29 -1.44 14.24
N PHE A 235 -0.18 -0.25 13.87
CA PHE A 235 -0.54 0.10 12.50
C PHE A 235 0.28 1.29 12.02
N LEU A 236 1.07 1.06 10.99
CA LEU A 236 1.71 2.12 10.22
C LEU A 236 0.66 2.75 9.31
N ARG A 237 0.47 4.06 9.42
CA ARG A 237 -0.39 4.84 8.53
C ARG A 237 0.47 5.56 7.49
N PHE A 238 0.10 5.44 6.22
CA PHE A 238 0.82 6.08 5.11
C PHE A 238 -0.16 6.50 4.02
N HIS A 239 0.33 7.32 3.08
CA HIS A 239 -0.45 7.74 1.92
C HIS A 239 0.00 6.95 0.70
N LEU A 240 -0.95 6.26 0.06
CA LEU A 240 -0.74 5.56 -1.20
C LEU A 240 -1.08 6.50 -2.35
N TYR A 241 -0.05 6.83 -3.14
CA TYR A 241 -0.20 7.41 -4.46
C TYR A 241 -0.14 6.32 -5.51
N LYS A 242 -1.07 6.34 -6.47
CA LYS A 242 -1.09 5.41 -7.58
C LYS A 242 -1.56 6.08 -8.87
N GLU A 243 -1.00 5.64 -9.98
CA GLU A 243 -1.38 6.06 -11.32
C GLU A 243 -1.84 4.88 -12.15
N ASN A 244 -3.00 5.00 -12.80
CA ASN A 244 -3.51 4.00 -13.74
C ASN A 244 -3.57 2.56 -13.17
N LYS A 245 -3.74 2.42 -11.85
CA LYS A 245 -3.64 1.18 -11.10
C LYS A 245 -4.84 1.02 -10.19
N ASP A 246 -5.33 -0.21 -10.05
CA ASP A 246 -6.35 -0.52 -9.04
C ASP A 246 -5.73 -0.51 -7.63
N THR A 247 -6.50 -0.12 -6.61
CA THR A 247 -6.03 -0.06 -5.22
C THR A 247 -5.54 -1.43 -4.71
N GLN A 248 -6.29 -2.50 -4.95
CA GLN A 248 -5.93 -3.85 -4.51
C GLN A 248 -4.70 -4.36 -5.26
N GLU A 249 -4.61 -4.06 -6.56
CA GLU A 249 -3.46 -4.42 -7.39
C GLU A 249 -2.17 -3.74 -6.90
N ALA A 250 -2.23 -2.44 -6.56
CA ALA A 250 -1.11 -1.70 -6.00
C ALA A 250 -0.66 -2.27 -4.65
N LEU A 251 -1.61 -2.49 -3.73
CA LEU A 251 -1.31 -3.06 -2.41
C LEU A 251 -0.82 -4.51 -2.50
N GLY A 252 -1.28 -5.29 -3.48
CA GLY A 252 -0.79 -6.64 -3.75
C GLY A 252 0.69 -6.67 -4.16
N VAL A 253 1.13 -5.71 -4.98
CA VAL A 253 2.56 -5.56 -5.34
C VAL A 253 3.39 -5.18 -4.12
N ILE A 254 2.96 -4.17 -3.36
CA ILE A 254 3.63 -3.73 -2.13
C ILE A 254 3.71 -4.88 -1.11
N GLY A 255 2.60 -5.61 -0.93
CA GLY A 255 2.52 -6.77 -0.04
C GLY A 255 3.54 -7.86 -0.39
N LYS A 256 3.66 -8.21 -1.68
CA LYS A 256 4.67 -9.16 -2.17
C LYS A 256 6.10 -8.68 -1.89
N MET A 257 6.39 -7.40 -2.10
CA MET A 257 7.72 -6.84 -1.86
C MET A 257 8.09 -6.79 -0.36
N LEU A 258 7.10 -6.62 0.52
CA LEU A 258 7.29 -6.61 1.97
C LEU A 258 7.21 -8.00 2.62
N GLY A 259 6.74 -9.01 1.88
CA GLY A 259 6.48 -10.36 2.41
C GLY A 259 5.23 -10.41 3.33
N VAL A 260 4.24 -9.55 3.09
CA VAL A 260 3.01 -9.47 3.89
C VAL A 260 1.78 -9.80 3.06
N GLN A 261 0.73 -10.27 3.72
CA GLN A 261 -0.51 -10.66 3.05
C GLN A 261 -1.43 -9.44 2.82
N PRO A 262 -2.32 -9.47 1.80
CA PRO A 262 -3.25 -8.37 1.53
C PRO A 262 -4.12 -7.97 2.74
N ARG A 263 -4.48 -8.94 3.60
CA ARG A 263 -5.23 -8.69 4.84
C ARG A 263 -4.51 -7.81 5.86
N SER A 264 -3.20 -7.63 5.73
CA SER A 264 -2.41 -6.76 6.59
C SER A 264 -2.61 -5.28 6.25
N PHE A 265 -3.23 -4.95 5.11
CA PHE A 265 -3.57 -3.60 4.71
C PHE A 265 -5.02 -3.25 5.06
N GLY A 266 -5.25 -2.04 5.55
CA GLY A 266 -6.58 -1.46 5.73
C GLY A 266 -6.72 -0.12 5.01
N PHE A 267 -7.86 0.12 4.37
CA PHE A 267 -8.18 1.38 3.66
C PHE A 267 -9.70 1.59 3.61
N ALA A 268 -10.16 2.84 3.45
CA ALA A 268 -11.59 3.19 3.55
C ALA A 268 -12.42 2.88 2.29
N GLY A 269 -11.77 2.69 1.14
CA GLY A 269 -12.41 2.27 -0.10
C GLY A 269 -11.45 2.30 -1.28
N THR A 270 -11.79 1.56 -2.33
CA THR A 270 -11.03 1.54 -3.59
C THR A 270 -11.19 2.87 -4.33
N LYS A 271 -10.15 3.29 -5.05
CA LYS A 271 -10.17 4.49 -5.90
C LYS A 271 -10.04 4.08 -7.37
N ASP A 272 -10.53 4.92 -8.28
CA ASP A 272 -10.52 4.68 -9.73
C ASP A 272 -9.17 4.14 -10.24
N LYS A 273 -9.22 3.10 -11.08
CA LYS A 273 -8.03 2.60 -11.77
C LYS A 273 -7.48 3.65 -12.73
N ARG A 274 -8.30 4.14 -13.66
CA ARG A 274 -7.90 5.11 -14.71
C ARG A 274 -7.94 6.54 -14.16
N ALA A 275 -7.05 6.82 -13.22
CA ALA A 275 -6.91 8.08 -12.53
C ALA A 275 -5.51 8.19 -11.91
N ILE A 276 -5.15 9.40 -11.49
CA ILE A 276 -4.13 9.61 -10.45
C ILE A 276 -4.86 9.72 -9.12
N THR A 277 -4.51 8.89 -8.14
CA THR A 277 -5.25 8.88 -6.87
C THR A 277 -4.34 8.81 -5.67
N THR A 278 -4.68 9.58 -4.64
CA THR A 278 -4.03 9.53 -3.33
C THR A 278 -5.04 9.14 -2.26
N GLN A 279 -4.69 8.14 -1.45
CA GLN A 279 -5.56 7.64 -0.39
C GLN A 279 -4.75 7.24 0.85
N GLN A 280 -5.40 7.25 2.02
CA GLN A 280 -4.81 6.80 3.26
C GLN A 280 -4.91 5.27 3.36
N VAL A 281 -3.81 4.66 3.78
CA VAL A 281 -3.69 3.21 3.97
C VAL A 281 -3.02 2.95 5.31
N THR A 282 -3.41 1.84 5.93
CA THR A 282 -2.80 1.31 7.15
C THR A 282 -2.16 -0.04 6.88
N LEU A 283 -1.06 -0.34 7.57
CA LEU A 283 -0.32 -1.59 7.44
C LEU A 283 0.04 -2.12 8.83
N PHE A 284 -0.33 -3.39 9.09
CA PHE A 284 -0.12 -4.01 10.39
C PHE A 284 1.33 -4.46 10.59
N LYS A 285 1.96 -3.98 11.68
CA LYS A 285 3.28 -4.38 12.18
C LYS A 285 4.40 -4.39 11.12
N VAL A 286 4.53 -3.29 10.38
CA VAL A 286 5.66 -3.05 9.46
C VAL A 286 6.27 -1.68 9.77
N HIS A 287 7.59 -1.62 9.96
CA HIS A 287 8.31 -0.36 10.19
C HIS A 287 8.25 0.55 8.95
N ALA A 288 8.16 1.87 9.19
CA ALA A 288 8.12 2.88 8.14
C ALA A 288 9.34 2.79 7.20
N SER A 289 10.52 2.51 7.75
CA SER A 289 11.78 2.34 6.99
C SER A 289 11.68 1.28 5.90
N ARG A 290 11.04 0.13 6.20
CA ARG A 290 10.84 -0.96 5.23
C ARG A 290 9.93 -0.56 4.09
N LEU A 291 8.87 0.20 4.38
CA LEU A 291 7.95 0.71 3.36
C LEU A 291 8.61 1.80 2.52
N ALA A 292 9.27 2.76 3.16
CA ALA A 292 9.94 3.88 2.49
C ALA A 292 11.04 3.39 1.52
N ALA A 293 11.79 2.36 1.88
CA ALA A 293 12.80 1.75 1.02
C ALA A 293 12.23 1.26 -0.33
N LEU A 294 10.94 0.91 -0.40
CA LEU A 294 10.30 0.47 -1.65
C LEU A 294 10.10 1.60 -2.65
N ASN A 295 10.06 2.87 -2.22
CA ASN A 295 9.92 4.02 -3.13
C ASN A 295 11.09 4.15 -4.10
N SER A 296 12.26 3.58 -3.80
CA SER A 296 13.37 3.50 -4.76
C SER A 296 13.08 2.56 -5.94
N LYS A 297 12.18 1.59 -5.75
CA LYS A 297 11.81 0.55 -6.73
C LYS A 297 10.47 0.83 -7.40
N LEU A 298 9.65 1.66 -6.77
CA LEU A 298 8.35 2.10 -7.25
C LEU A 298 8.54 3.54 -7.75
N ALA A 299 8.47 3.80 -9.04
CA ALA A 299 8.62 5.15 -9.56
C ALA A 299 7.51 6.06 -8.98
N VAL A 300 7.87 6.93 -8.02
CA VAL A 300 6.96 7.92 -7.43
C VAL A 300 7.36 9.30 -7.98
N ASP A 301 6.51 9.89 -8.81
CA ASP A 301 6.72 11.25 -9.30
C ASP A 301 6.43 12.29 -8.20
N LYS A 302 7.25 13.34 -8.15
CA LYS A 302 7.23 14.37 -7.08
C LYS A 302 6.17 15.44 -7.28
N PHE A 303 5.49 15.50 -8.42
CA PHE A 303 4.56 16.59 -8.73
C PHE A 303 3.11 16.14 -8.58
N MET A 304 2.40 16.70 -7.61
CA MET A 304 1.02 16.35 -7.34
C MET A 304 0.11 17.59 -7.27
N PRO A 305 -0.85 17.73 -8.21
CA PRO A 305 -1.82 18.82 -8.19
C PRO A 305 -2.72 18.77 -6.95
N SER A 306 -3.12 19.93 -6.44
CA SER A 306 -4.00 20.07 -5.27
C SER A 306 -5.48 19.93 -5.66
N GLY A 307 -6.26 19.23 -4.82
CA GLY A 307 -7.72 19.16 -4.95
C GLY A 307 -8.21 18.13 -5.98
N LEU A 308 -9.52 17.90 -5.99
CA LEU A 308 -10.19 17.09 -7.00
C LEU A 308 -10.11 17.83 -8.34
N LEU A 309 -9.43 17.24 -9.32
CA LEU A 309 -9.20 17.89 -10.60
C LEU A 309 -9.79 17.05 -11.74
N PHE A 310 -10.70 17.66 -12.49
CA PHE A 310 -11.27 17.11 -13.71
C PHE A 310 -10.88 18.01 -14.88
N LEU A 311 -10.12 17.47 -15.83
CA LEU A 311 -9.85 18.13 -17.11
C LEU A 311 -10.78 17.57 -18.17
N PHE A 312 -11.60 18.45 -18.74
CA PHE A 312 -12.33 18.18 -19.96
C PHE A 312 -11.48 18.57 -21.16
N ARG A 313 -11.25 17.63 -22.06
CA ARG A 313 -10.53 17.88 -23.32
C ARG A 313 -11.51 17.96 -24.48
N ASN A 314 -11.11 18.62 -25.57
CA ASN A 314 -11.91 18.77 -26.78
C ASN A 314 -13.33 19.29 -26.47
N VAL A 315 -13.39 20.36 -25.68
CA VAL A 315 -14.66 20.99 -25.31
C VAL A 315 -15.26 21.64 -26.56
N ALA A 316 -16.49 21.26 -26.88
CA ALA A 316 -17.31 21.84 -27.93
C ALA A 316 -18.55 22.45 -27.29
N ALA A 317 -18.53 23.78 -27.15
CA ALA A 317 -19.60 24.61 -26.64
C ALA A 317 -19.89 25.73 -27.64
N GLU A 318 -21.11 26.26 -27.61
CA GLU A 318 -21.48 27.42 -28.44
C GLU A 318 -20.71 28.68 -28.04
N SER A 319 -20.44 28.85 -26.74
CA SER A 319 -19.64 29.94 -26.19
C SER A 319 -19.08 29.59 -24.80
N ASP A 320 -18.12 30.37 -24.32
CA ASP A 320 -17.58 30.27 -22.96
C ASP A 320 -18.65 30.56 -21.89
N ASP A 321 -19.66 31.37 -22.22
CA ASP A 321 -20.77 31.69 -21.32
C ASP A 321 -21.64 30.46 -21.02
N VAL A 322 -21.82 29.55 -21.99
CA VAL A 322 -22.54 28.29 -21.77
C VAL A 322 -21.79 27.41 -20.76
N ILE A 323 -20.45 27.34 -20.88
CA ILE A 323 -19.61 26.58 -19.96
C ILE A 323 -19.72 27.19 -18.55
N LYS A 324 -19.60 28.51 -18.45
CA LYS A 324 -19.71 29.24 -17.18
C LYS A 324 -21.06 29.02 -16.52
N ALA A 325 -22.16 29.15 -17.27
CA ALA A 325 -23.51 28.95 -16.77
C ALA A 325 -23.74 27.51 -16.26
N ALA A 326 -23.20 26.51 -16.96
CA ALA A 326 -23.27 25.12 -16.52
C ALA A 326 -22.49 24.87 -15.23
N VAL A 327 -21.28 25.41 -15.09
CA VAL A 327 -20.46 25.30 -13.87
C VAL A 327 -21.11 26.04 -12.70
N ASP A 328 -21.63 27.24 -12.91
CA ASP A 328 -22.33 28.01 -11.89
C ASP A 328 -23.59 27.29 -11.39
N SER A 329 -24.35 26.67 -12.31
CA SER A 329 -25.51 25.86 -11.97
C SER A 329 -25.12 24.61 -11.16
N LEU A 330 -24.03 23.93 -11.53
CA LEU A 330 -23.52 22.78 -10.77
C LEU A 330 -23.12 23.18 -9.33
N ASN A 331 -22.47 24.34 -9.17
CA ASN A 331 -22.10 24.84 -7.84
C ASN A 331 -23.32 25.22 -6.99
N LYS A 332 -24.36 25.80 -7.61
CA LYS A 332 -25.56 26.27 -6.91
C LYS A 332 -26.54 25.14 -6.58
N ASN A 333 -26.78 24.26 -7.55
CA ASN A 333 -27.86 23.28 -7.51
C ASN A 333 -27.35 21.84 -7.29
N GLY A 334 -26.04 21.61 -7.42
CA GLY A 334 -25.46 20.27 -7.37
C GLY A 334 -25.84 19.43 -8.58
N PHE A 335 -25.92 18.12 -8.37
CA PHE A 335 -26.28 17.13 -9.38
C PHE A 335 -27.24 16.07 -8.80
N ILE A 336 -27.98 15.39 -9.66
CA ILE A 336 -28.85 14.28 -9.23
C ILE A 336 -27.96 13.08 -8.91
N ASN A 337 -28.09 12.54 -7.69
CA ASN A 337 -27.26 11.46 -7.17
C ASN A 337 -27.63 10.08 -7.74
N TYR A 338 -27.46 9.90 -9.05
CA TYR A 338 -27.62 8.61 -9.72
C TYR A 338 -26.46 7.66 -9.44
N TYR A 339 -26.75 6.36 -9.48
CA TYR A 339 -25.71 5.36 -9.69
C TYR A 339 -25.25 5.41 -11.16
N GLY A 340 -23.99 5.77 -11.40
CA GLY A 340 -23.45 5.83 -12.78
C GLY A 340 -23.30 4.45 -13.44
N LEU A 341 -23.11 4.43 -14.77
CA LEU A 341 -23.02 3.22 -15.60
C LEU A 341 -22.05 2.16 -15.05
N GLN A 342 -20.94 2.58 -14.44
CA GLN A 342 -19.96 1.66 -13.81
C GLN A 342 -20.60 0.71 -12.77
N ARG A 343 -21.69 1.11 -12.09
CA ARG A 343 -22.39 0.28 -11.10
C ARG A 343 -23.17 -0.87 -11.73
N PHE A 344 -23.55 -0.73 -12.99
CA PHE A 344 -24.24 -1.75 -13.76
C PHE A 344 -23.28 -2.75 -14.43
N GLY A 345 -21.96 -2.56 -14.21
CA GLY A 345 -20.90 -3.37 -14.79
C GLY A 345 -20.47 -2.84 -16.16
N SER A 346 -19.23 -3.16 -16.54
CA SER A 346 -18.67 -2.87 -17.88
C SER A 346 -18.70 -4.09 -18.80
N GLY A 347 -19.32 -5.18 -18.37
CA GLY A 347 -19.43 -6.41 -19.13
C GLY A 347 -20.67 -6.43 -20.03
N SER A 348 -20.76 -7.45 -20.88
CA SER A 348 -21.90 -7.66 -21.78
C SER A 348 -23.22 -7.96 -21.06
N VAL A 349 -23.15 -8.36 -19.79
CA VAL A 349 -24.31 -8.68 -18.96
C VAL A 349 -24.41 -7.67 -17.82
N PRO A 350 -25.51 -6.91 -17.75
CA PRO A 350 -25.76 -5.97 -16.68
C PRO A 350 -25.91 -6.64 -15.31
N THR A 351 -25.25 -6.09 -14.29
CA THR A 351 -25.29 -6.63 -12.92
C THR A 351 -26.69 -6.59 -12.32
N HIS A 352 -27.48 -5.57 -12.64
CA HIS A 352 -28.83 -5.42 -12.11
C HIS A 352 -29.80 -6.50 -12.61
N LEU A 353 -29.61 -7.02 -13.84
CA LEU A 353 -30.42 -8.12 -14.38
C LEU A 353 -30.12 -9.44 -13.65
N VAL A 354 -28.86 -9.68 -13.32
CA VAL A 354 -28.46 -10.81 -12.46
C VAL A 354 -29.14 -10.69 -11.10
N GLY A 355 -29.06 -9.51 -10.47
CA GLY A 355 -29.72 -9.24 -9.19
C GLY A 355 -31.24 -9.46 -9.24
N ALA A 356 -31.92 -8.97 -10.28
CA ALA A 356 -33.35 -9.16 -10.47
C ALA A 356 -33.74 -10.64 -10.61
N SER A 357 -32.92 -11.43 -11.30
CA SER A 357 -33.13 -12.87 -11.48
C SER A 357 -32.99 -13.62 -10.15
N LEU A 358 -31.97 -13.26 -9.35
CA LEU A 358 -31.77 -13.83 -8.02
C LEU A 358 -32.95 -13.53 -7.09
N LEU A 359 -33.43 -12.28 -7.08
CA LEU A 359 -34.57 -11.87 -6.25
C LEU A 359 -35.88 -12.56 -6.65
N ARG A 360 -36.05 -12.90 -7.94
CA ARG A 360 -37.20 -13.65 -8.44
C ARG A 360 -37.09 -15.18 -8.22
N GLY A 361 -35.98 -15.66 -7.65
CA GLY A 361 -35.74 -17.10 -7.47
C GLY A 361 -35.43 -17.84 -8.78
N GLU A 362 -35.09 -17.12 -9.86
CA GLU A 362 -34.79 -17.68 -11.18
C GLU A 362 -33.33 -18.16 -11.24
N TRP A 363 -32.95 -19.12 -10.39
CA TRP A 363 -31.56 -19.54 -10.18
C TRP A 363 -30.86 -19.98 -11.48
N ARG A 364 -31.54 -20.77 -12.32
CA ARG A 364 -31.01 -21.22 -13.61
C ARG A 364 -30.70 -20.05 -14.54
N HIS A 365 -31.58 -19.05 -14.54
CA HIS A 365 -31.40 -17.86 -15.37
C HIS A 365 -30.24 -17.00 -14.84
N ALA A 366 -30.16 -16.79 -13.52
CA ALA A 366 -29.06 -16.08 -12.90
C ALA A 366 -27.69 -16.73 -13.20
N VAL A 367 -27.59 -18.05 -13.10
CA VAL A 367 -26.37 -18.80 -13.47
C VAL A 367 -26.04 -18.62 -14.95
N HIS A 368 -27.06 -18.67 -15.83
CA HIS A 368 -26.86 -18.43 -17.25
C HIS A 368 -26.37 -17.00 -17.55
N LEU A 369 -26.89 -15.98 -16.85
CA LEU A 369 -26.42 -14.60 -16.99
C LEU A 369 -24.96 -14.44 -16.55
N ILE A 370 -24.52 -15.16 -15.52
CA ILE A 370 -23.14 -15.08 -15.00
C ILE A 370 -22.15 -15.86 -15.87
N LEU A 371 -22.51 -17.08 -16.28
CA LEU A 371 -21.62 -18.05 -16.93
C LEU A 371 -21.84 -18.20 -18.45
N GLY A 372 -22.96 -17.71 -18.97
CA GLY A 372 -23.34 -17.85 -20.37
C GLY A 372 -22.33 -17.21 -21.33
N ARG A 373 -22.27 -17.72 -22.57
CA ARG A 373 -21.38 -17.18 -23.61
C ARG A 373 -21.73 -15.71 -23.87
N ARG A 374 -20.72 -14.86 -23.71
CA ARG A 374 -20.84 -13.41 -23.86
C ARG A 374 -20.81 -13.05 -25.34
N VAL A 375 -21.79 -12.26 -25.79
CA VAL A 375 -21.75 -11.64 -27.11
C VAL A 375 -20.63 -10.59 -27.09
N GLY A 376 -19.58 -10.80 -27.89
CA GLY A 376 -18.41 -9.91 -27.99
C GLY A 376 -17.10 -10.44 -27.40
N ALA A 377 -17.08 -11.63 -26.78
CA ALA A 377 -15.84 -12.29 -26.39
C ALA A 377 -15.20 -12.96 -27.62
N PHE A 378 -14.41 -12.22 -28.39
CA PHE A 378 -13.42 -12.82 -29.29
C PHE A 378 -12.34 -13.48 -28.42
N PHE A 379 -12.39 -14.81 -28.31
CA PHE A 379 -11.19 -15.56 -27.98
C PHE A 379 -10.27 -15.50 -29.21
N PRO A 380 -9.00 -15.07 -29.09
CA PRO A 380 -8.02 -15.45 -30.10
C PRO A 380 -7.97 -16.98 -30.06
N LEU A 381 -8.33 -17.62 -31.16
CA LEU A 381 -8.00 -19.03 -31.35
C LEU A 381 -6.48 -19.14 -31.26
N LEU A 382 -6.05 -20.14 -30.48
CA LEU A 382 -4.67 -20.47 -30.10
C LEU A 382 -3.67 -20.44 -31.25
#